data_AF-A0A538DFG6-F1
#
_entry.id   AF-A0A538DFG6-F1
#
_cell.length_a   1.000
_cell.length_b   1.000
_cell.length_c   1.000
_cell.angle_alpha   90.00
_cell.angle_beta   90.00
_cell.angle_gamma   90.00
#
_symmetry.space_group_name_H-M   'P 1'
#
loop_
_entity.id
_entity.type
_entity.pdbx_description
1 polymer ?
#
loop_
_entity_poly.entity_id
_entity_poly.type
_entity_poly.pdbx_seq_one_letter_code
_entity_poly.pdbx_strand_id
1 'polypeptide(L)'
;MINQIDAVDTLRRRRLANRFPDAVQVSALTGQGLDGLGERIAERFADRFEAVHLVLPYEDGGKLAELYELGAPIDERDDRPDGVHVRARLPRRELRRFASYLVAEARSEPARRAR
;
A
#
# COMPACT_ATOMS: atom_id res chain seq x y z
N MET A 1 4.24 15.30 -10.76
CA MET A 1 2.86 15.29 -11.29
C MET A 1 2.50 16.72 -11.69
N ILE A 2 1.74 16.88 -12.77
CA ILE A 2 1.21 18.16 -13.24
C ILE A 2 -0.31 18.03 -13.19
N ASN A 3 -0.95 18.88 -12.39
CA ASN A 3 -2.40 18.94 -12.25
C ASN A 3 -3.00 20.00 -13.20
N GLN A 4 -4.33 20.03 -13.29
CA GLN A 4 -5.13 21.02 -14.04
C GLN A 4 -4.95 20.97 -15.56
N ILE A 5 -4.81 19.76 -16.12
CA ILE A 5 -4.70 19.62 -17.59
C ILE A 5 -5.99 19.98 -18.35
N ASP A 6 -7.12 20.07 -17.65
CA ASP A 6 -8.40 20.53 -18.18
C ASP A 6 -8.39 22.04 -18.52
N ALA A 7 -7.51 22.82 -17.88
CA ALA A 7 -7.40 24.26 -18.12
C ALA A 7 -6.46 24.64 -19.30
N VAL A 8 -5.92 23.66 -20.02
CA VAL A 8 -4.91 23.89 -21.07
C VAL A 8 -5.24 23.18 -22.38
N ASP A 9 -4.90 23.83 -23.50
CA ASP A 9 -5.10 23.28 -24.84
C ASP A 9 -4.14 22.12 -25.17
N THR A 10 -4.40 21.45 -26.30
CA THR A 10 -3.65 20.26 -26.73
C THR A 10 -2.17 20.56 -27.02
N LEU A 11 -1.86 21.74 -27.56
CA LEU A 11 -0.47 22.12 -27.87
C LEU A 11 0.31 22.34 -26.57
N ARG A 12 -0.30 22.99 -25.60
CA ARG A 12 0.27 23.25 -24.28
C ARG A 12 0.44 21.96 -23.49
N ARG A 13 -0.51 21.01 -23.56
CA ARG A 13 -0.37 19.66 -22.99
C ARG A 13 0.83 18.90 -23.57
N ARG A 14 1.03 18.95 -24.90
CA ARG A 14 2.20 18.33 -25.55
C ARG A 14 3.52 18.98 -25.11
N ARG A 15 3.55 20.31 -24.99
CA ARG A 15 4.73 21.02 -24.48
C ARG A 15 5.06 20.63 -23.04
N LEU A 16 4.05 20.46 -22.18
CA LEU A 16 4.22 19.97 -20.82
C LEU A 16 4.76 18.54 -20.78
N ALA A 17 4.26 17.65 -21.66
CA ALA A 17 4.78 16.28 -21.79
C ALA A 17 6.25 16.27 -22.20
N ASN A 18 6.64 17.09 -23.18
CA ASN A 18 8.03 17.15 -23.63
C ASN A 18 8.96 17.76 -22.58
N ARG A 19 8.48 18.75 -21.81
CA ARG A 19 9.29 19.42 -20.78
C ARG A 19 9.44 18.58 -19.52
N PHE A 20 8.44 17.76 -19.18
CA PHE A 20 8.39 16.94 -17.98
C PHE A 20 7.94 15.51 -18.32
N PRO A 21 8.78 14.72 -19.02
CA PRO A 21 8.41 13.41 -19.52
C PRO A 21 8.01 12.43 -18.41
N ASP A 22 8.59 12.56 -17.22
CA ASP A 22 8.27 11.71 -16.08
C ASP A 22 7.01 12.15 -15.31
N ALA A 23 6.49 13.35 -15.58
CA ALA A 23 5.36 13.87 -14.82
C ALA A 23 4.04 13.29 -15.31
N VAL A 24 3.33 12.58 -14.43
CA VAL A 24 1.93 12.22 -14.67
C VAL A 24 1.10 13.50 -14.80
N GLN A 25 0.36 13.60 -15.90
CA GLN A 25 -0.55 14.70 -16.19
C GLN A 25 -1.97 14.31 -15.76
N VAL A 26 -2.56 15.08 -14.85
CA VAL A 26 -3.87 14.80 -14.26
C VAL A 26 -4.77 16.03 -14.25
N SER A 27 -6.08 15.78 -14.16
CA SER A 27 -7.09 16.78 -13.82
C SER A 27 -7.80 16.30 -12.57
N ALA A 28 -7.53 16.95 -11.44
CA ALA A 28 -8.24 16.66 -10.19
C ALA A 28 -9.75 16.99 -10.27
N LEU A 29 -10.14 17.91 -11.17
CA LEU A 29 -11.53 18.31 -11.37
C LEU A 29 -12.34 17.25 -12.13
N THR A 30 -11.77 16.70 -13.21
CA THR A 30 -12.46 15.71 -14.05
C THR A 30 -12.13 14.26 -13.69
N GLY A 31 -11.12 14.06 -12.85
CA GLY A 31 -10.57 12.73 -12.54
C GLY A 31 -9.60 12.19 -13.59
N GLN A 32 -9.40 12.90 -14.72
CA GLN A 32 -8.54 12.42 -15.80
C GLN A 32 -7.12 12.15 -15.29
N GLY A 33 -6.61 10.95 -15.53
CA GLY A 33 -5.24 10.55 -15.20
C GLY A 33 -4.99 10.22 -13.73
N LEU A 34 -6.01 10.27 -12.85
CA LEU A 34 -5.86 9.90 -11.45
C LEU A 34 -5.64 8.39 -11.26
N ASP A 35 -6.29 7.53 -12.05
CA ASP A 35 -6.08 6.07 -11.97
C ASP A 35 -4.63 5.71 -12.27
N GLY A 36 -4.09 6.18 -13.40
CA GLY A 36 -2.69 5.97 -13.77
C GLY A 36 -1.69 6.64 -12.82
N LEU A 37 -2.08 7.72 -12.12
CA LEU A 37 -1.29 8.27 -11.03
C LEU A 37 -1.27 7.31 -9.84
N GLY A 38 -2.42 6.74 -9.47
CA GLY A 38 -2.57 5.75 -8.41
C GLY A 38 -1.73 4.50 -8.67
N GLU A 39 -1.79 3.95 -9.89
CA GLU A 39 -0.98 2.80 -10.30
C GLU A 39 0.52 3.08 -10.17
N ARG A 40 1.01 4.20 -10.71
CA ARG A 40 2.44 4.56 -10.59
C ARG A 40 2.89 4.79 -9.15
N ILE A 41 2.00 5.30 -8.30
CA ILE A 41 2.27 5.40 -6.86
C ILE A 41 2.38 3.98 -6.30
N ALA A 42 1.40 3.12 -6.53
CA ALA A 42 1.39 1.74 -6.05
C ALA A 42 2.64 0.96 -6.49
N GLU A 43 3.02 1.02 -7.77
CA GLU A 43 4.24 0.39 -8.31
C GLU A 43 5.51 0.86 -7.58
N ARG A 44 5.63 2.17 -7.33
CA ARG A 44 6.80 2.74 -6.63
C ARG A 44 6.94 2.23 -5.19
N PHE A 45 5.84 1.79 -4.60
CA PHE A 45 5.80 1.26 -3.24
C PHE A 45 5.72 -0.27 -3.18
N ALA A 46 5.35 -0.96 -4.26
CA ALA A 46 5.11 -2.41 -4.27
C ALA A 46 6.30 -3.23 -3.73
N ASP A 47 7.52 -2.95 -4.18
CA ASP A 47 8.74 -3.68 -3.77
C ASP A 47 9.21 -3.37 -2.33
N ARG A 48 8.52 -2.45 -1.64
CA ARG A 48 8.91 -2.02 -0.28
C ARG A 48 8.16 -2.75 0.81
N PHE A 49 7.14 -3.53 0.46
CA PHE A 49 6.34 -4.28 1.41
C PHE A 49 6.75 -5.75 1.43
N GLU A 50 6.86 -6.31 2.64
CA GLU A 50 7.09 -7.73 2.85
C GLU A 50 5.83 -8.34 3.47
N ALA A 51 5.41 -9.49 2.96
CA ALA A 51 4.32 -10.26 3.54
C ALA A 51 4.77 -10.83 4.90
N VAL A 52 3.98 -10.60 5.93
CA VAL A 52 4.28 -11.00 7.31
C VAL A 52 3.07 -11.65 7.97
N HIS A 53 3.35 -12.57 8.89
CA HIS A 53 2.38 -13.15 9.79
C HIS A 53 2.70 -12.64 11.20
N LEU A 54 1.73 -11.97 11.81
CA LEU A 54 1.86 -11.35 13.12
C LEU A 54 0.91 -12.02 14.11
N VAL A 55 1.38 -12.25 15.33
CA VAL A 55 0.51 -12.54 16.48
C VAL A 55 0.61 -11.37 17.43
N LEU A 56 -0.51 -10.67 17.61
CA LEU A 56 -0.61 -9.49 18.46
C LEU A 56 -1.36 -9.88 19.75
N PRO A 57 -0.66 -10.00 20.89
CA PRO A 57 -1.29 -10.26 22.19
C PRO A 57 -2.31 -9.17 22.54
N TYR A 58 -3.42 -9.54 23.20
CA TYR A 58 -4.43 -8.56 23.63
C TYR A 58 -3.90 -7.55 24.66
N GLU A 59 -2.91 -7.96 25.46
CA GLU A 59 -2.18 -7.10 26.40
C GLU A 59 -1.41 -5.96 25.68
N ASP A 60 -1.06 -6.17 24.41
CA ASP A 60 -0.42 -5.19 23.53
C ASP A 60 -1.44 -4.53 22.58
N GLY A 61 -2.63 -4.21 23.07
CA GLY A 61 -3.76 -3.71 22.26
C GLY A 61 -3.47 -2.46 21.39
N GLY A 62 -2.43 -1.69 21.72
CA GLY A 62 -1.97 -0.58 20.89
C GLY A 62 -1.33 -1.01 19.56
N LYS A 63 -0.82 -2.24 19.44
CA LYS A 63 -0.10 -2.68 18.24
C LYS A 63 -1.00 -2.97 17.05
N LEU A 64 -2.22 -3.45 17.30
CA LEU A 64 -3.20 -3.60 16.24
C LEU A 64 -3.64 -2.22 15.70
N ALA A 65 -3.85 -1.25 16.58
CA ALA A 65 -4.15 0.13 16.17
C ALA A 65 -3.00 0.74 15.36
N GLU A 66 -1.76 0.58 15.83
CA GLU A 66 -0.56 1.02 15.13
C GLU A 66 -0.42 0.40 13.72
N LEU A 67 -0.78 -0.88 13.57
CA LEU A 67 -0.82 -1.56 12.28
C LEU A 67 -1.84 -0.93 11.33
N TYR A 68 -3.02 -0.55 11.84
CA TYR A 68 -4.04 0.17 11.07
C TYR A 68 -3.61 1.59 10.71
N GLU A 69 -3.00 2.33 11.66
CA GLU A 69 -2.49 3.69 11.43
C GLU A 69 -1.37 3.74 10.38
N LEU A 70 -0.57 2.68 10.29
CA LEU A 70 0.43 2.53 9.24
C LEU A 70 -0.18 2.41 7.84
N GLY A 71 -1.48 2.10 7.75
CA GLY A 71 -2.15 1.80 6.48
C GLY A 71 -1.60 0.53 5.83
N ALA A 72 -1.05 -0.39 6.62
CA ALA A 72 -0.53 -1.65 6.12
C ALA A 72 -1.69 -2.46 5.51
N PRO A 73 -1.58 -2.95 4.26
CA PRO A 73 -2.58 -3.86 3.72
C PRO A 73 -2.69 -5.11 4.59
N ILE A 74 -3.90 -5.38 5.08
CA ILE A 74 -4.23 -6.59 5.84
C ILE A 74 -4.95 -7.54 4.89
N ASP A 75 -4.33 -8.68 4.63
CA ASP A 75 -4.89 -9.75 3.81
C ASP A 75 -5.91 -10.57 4.64
N GLU A 76 -5.59 -10.92 5.89
CA GLU A 76 -6.44 -11.73 6.79
C GLU A 76 -6.27 -11.33 8.26
N ARG A 77 -7.33 -11.52 9.07
CA ARG A 77 -7.33 -11.37 10.53
C ARG A 77 -8.14 -12.49 11.18
N ASP A 78 -7.59 -13.06 12.24
CA ASP A 78 -8.23 -14.12 13.03
C ASP A 78 -8.01 -13.87 14.52
N ASP A 79 -9.09 -13.70 15.28
CA ASP A 79 -9.04 -13.42 16.72
C ASP A 79 -9.05 -14.75 17.48
N ARG A 80 -7.92 -15.09 18.10
CA ARG A 80 -7.71 -16.36 18.81
C ARG A 80 -7.49 -16.14 20.31
N PRO A 81 -7.54 -17.20 21.15
CA PRO A 81 -7.31 -17.07 22.58
C PRO A 81 -5.92 -16.53 22.95
N ASP A 82 -4.92 -16.80 22.12
CA ASP A 82 -3.52 -16.38 22.29
C ASP A 82 -3.22 -14.97 21.73
N GLY A 83 -4.18 -14.34 21.05
CA GLY A 83 -4.06 -13.01 20.49
C GLY A 83 -4.70 -12.88 19.11
N VAL A 84 -4.46 -11.75 18.44
CA VAL A 84 -4.94 -11.48 17.09
C VAL A 84 -3.88 -11.90 16.08
N HIS A 85 -4.21 -12.89 15.26
CA HIS A 85 -3.37 -13.36 14.16
C HIS A 85 -3.66 -12.51 12.93
N VAL A 86 -2.65 -11.87 12.36
CA VAL A 86 -2.80 -10.97 11.22
C VAL A 86 -1.84 -11.34 10.10
N ARG A 87 -2.40 -11.52 8.90
CA ARG A 87 -1.65 -11.63 7.65
C ARG A 87 -1.66 -10.27 6.98
N ALA A 88 -0.50 -9.63 6.88
CA ALA A 88 -0.39 -8.27 6.40
C ALA A 88 0.86 -8.05 5.56
N ARG A 89 0.96 -6.88 4.94
CA ARG A 89 2.12 -6.43 4.20
C ARG A 89 2.73 -5.22 4.89
N LEU A 90 3.92 -5.41 5.46
CA LEU A 90 4.63 -4.35 6.19
C LEU A 90 5.71 -3.71 5.33
N PRO A 91 5.85 -2.37 5.35
CA PRO A 91 7.04 -1.72 4.80
C PRO A 91 8.30 -2.28 5.46
N ARG A 92 9.35 -2.58 4.69
CA ARG A 92 10.63 -3.12 5.19
C ARG A 92 11.20 -2.36 6.39
N ARG A 93 10.99 -1.04 6.46
CA ARG A 93 11.45 -0.19 7.57
C ARG A 93 10.77 -0.51 8.91
N GLU A 94 9.52 -0.99 8.88
CA GLU A 94 8.73 -1.28 10.08
C GLU A 94 8.94 -2.72 10.57
N LEU A 95 9.56 -3.60 9.78
CA LEU A 95 9.80 -5.00 10.16
C LEU A 95 10.52 -5.13 11.50
N ARG A 96 11.51 -4.26 11.77
CA ARG A 96 12.23 -4.27 13.06
C ARG A 96 11.33 -3.92 14.24
N ARG A 97 10.35 -3.05 14.04
CA ARG A 97 9.41 -2.60 15.09
C ARG A 97 8.37 -3.68 15.42
N PHE A 98 8.03 -4.51 14.45
CA PHE A 98 7.11 -5.64 14.61
C PHE A 98 7.81 -6.99 14.84
N ALA A 99 9.14 -7.00 14.95
CA ALA A 99 9.94 -8.23 14.96
C ALA A 99 9.54 -9.23 16.05
N SER A 100 9.19 -8.74 17.24
CA SER A 100 8.76 -9.59 18.37
C SER A 100 7.42 -10.29 18.16
N TYR A 101 6.61 -9.81 17.21
CA TYR A 101 5.29 -10.35 16.89
C TYR A 101 5.31 -11.23 15.64
N LEU A 102 6.44 -11.28 14.91
CA LEU A 102 6.58 -12.09 13.72
C LEU A 102 6.58 -13.57 14.08
N VAL A 103 5.71 -14.34 13.43
CA VAL A 103 5.74 -15.80 13.55
C VAL A 103 6.68 -16.37 12.50
N ALA A 104 7.65 -17.15 12.95
CA ALA A 104 8.64 -17.80 12.10
C ALA A 104 8.08 -19.07 11.44
N GLU A 105 6.91 -19.02 10.79
CA GLU A 105 6.34 -20.10 9.97
C GLU A 105 5.14 -19.52 9.18
N ALA A 106 4.97 -19.66 7.86
CA ALA A 106 5.71 -20.36 6.82
C ALA A 106 5.51 -19.61 5.49
N ARG A 107 6.45 -19.78 4.57
CA ARG A 107 6.29 -19.41 3.17
C ARG A 107 4.99 -20.00 2.63
N SER A 108 4.12 -19.15 2.09
CA SER A 108 3.13 -19.45 1.05
C SER A 108 2.22 -20.66 1.27
N GLU A 109 0.99 -20.40 1.71
CA GLU A 109 -0.16 -21.06 1.07
C GLU A 109 -0.74 -20.07 0.03
N PRO A 110 -0.84 -20.47 -1.25
CA PRO A 110 -1.44 -19.64 -2.28
C PRO A 110 -2.93 -19.47 -1.99
N ALA A 111 -3.40 -18.23 -2.17
CA ALA A 111 -4.80 -17.82 -2.11
C ALA A 111 -5.71 -18.91 -2.71
N ARG A 112 -6.56 -19.48 -1.86
CA ARG A 112 -7.60 -20.41 -2.27
C ARG A 112 -8.50 -19.67 -3.25
N ARG A 113 -8.37 -19.98 -4.55
CA ARG A 113 -9.24 -19.45 -5.60
C ARG A 113 -10.69 -19.70 -5.23
N ALA A 114 -11.45 -18.63 -5.02
CA ALA A 114 -12.91 -18.68 -5.06
C ALA A 114 -13.34 -19.08 -6.47
N ARG A 115 -14.25 -20.05 -6.55
CA ARG A 115 -14.99 -20.43 -7.75
C ARG A 115 -16.18 -19.50 -7.95
#